data_AF-A0A5R2NDN9-F1
#
_entry.id   AF-A0A5R2NDN9-F1
#
_cell.length_a   1.000
_cell.length_b   1.000
_cell.length_c   1.000
_cell.angle_alpha   90.00
_cell.angle_beta   90.00
_cell.angle_gamma   90.00
#
_symmetry.space_group_name_H-M   'P 1'
#
loop_
_entity.id
_entity.type
_entity.pdbx_description
1 polymer ?
#
loop_
_entity_poly.entity_id
_entity_poly.type
_entity_poly.pdbx_seq_one_letter_code
_entity_poly.pdbx_strand_id
1 'polypeptide(L)'
;MATMHYAYGAPASAAIADGFNLIDLQYASSVNALPDGTKALIYLNESNGVTQSFIDKVTPLLGNSKVFGFYLTDEPDPTGRYHTQVSAANLKAESDWIHSHFPGAKTFITLMDMGSFTASDYANTYNPANTGIDYYGLDPYPVRSSVVDFNYIDRAVAAAEKAGIPQSAIIPVYQAFGGGGWATNTGGSYVMPTAAQEQAIIDHFAKLVPSPAFDMAYKWSSQNGETSLGNTPSMQAFFLDHNTHTSTSTGTGSGTGSSTGSGTSNSTGTTTPPPTTTPTADMKGTSGNDVLRASDSGAHTMAGYGGNDDYYVNNSASKVIESAGQGQDRVWASVSYALSAGSSIEVLGTQKDAGTTAINLTGNELRQHVIGNAGDNIINGGGGGDWLTGNGGHDTFVFKSALGSGNVATITDFNPSLDKIQLDHAIFAGLTVGALTSDAFYAGTAAHDTSDHIVYNSSTGALYFDSDGSGSAAQIQFAALSPHLAVTANSFAVV
;
A
#
# COMPACT_ATOMS: atom_id res chain seq x y z
N MET A 1 -15.34 -27.76 6.07
CA MET A 1 -14.96 -26.46 5.47
C MET A 1 -13.47 -26.32 5.67
N ALA A 2 -12.73 -25.78 4.71
CA ALA A 2 -11.33 -25.43 4.95
C ALA A 2 -11.27 -24.43 6.13
N THR A 3 -10.25 -24.56 6.98
CA THR A 3 -9.96 -23.56 8.02
C THR A 3 -9.77 -22.20 7.34
N MET A 4 -10.34 -21.15 7.93
CA MET A 4 -10.15 -19.80 7.43
C MET A 4 -8.94 -19.15 8.07
N HIS A 5 -8.14 -18.48 7.27
CA HIS A 5 -6.91 -17.81 7.67
C HIS A 5 -6.99 -16.35 7.22
N TYR A 6 -6.90 -15.43 8.17
CA TYR A 6 -7.00 -13.98 7.96
C TYR A 6 -5.65 -13.29 8.09
N ALA A 7 -5.32 -12.41 7.15
CA ALA A 7 -4.16 -11.53 7.25
C ALA A 7 -4.62 -10.07 7.32
N TYR A 8 -4.39 -9.42 8.46
CA TYR A 8 -4.80 -8.04 8.68
C TYR A 8 -3.93 -7.05 7.91
N GLY A 9 -4.57 -6.17 7.14
CA GLY A 9 -3.89 -5.12 6.36
C GLY A 9 -3.06 -5.62 5.17
N ALA A 10 -3.29 -6.87 4.72
CA ALA A 10 -2.61 -7.46 3.57
C ALA A 10 -3.33 -7.12 2.26
N PRO A 11 -2.61 -6.79 1.18
CA PRO A 11 -3.20 -6.76 -0.15
C PRO A 11 -3.83 -8.13 -0.48
N ALA A 12 -5.03 -8.13 -1.06
CA ALA A 12 -5.80 -9.36 -1.29
C ALA A 12 -5.03 -10.45 -2.05
N SER A 13 -4.31 -10.06 -3.11
CA SER A 13 -3.48 -10.97 -3.90
C SER A 13 -2.32 -11.57 -3.09
N ALA A 14 -1.69 -10.78 -2.22
CA ALA A 14 -0.56 -11.22 -1.41
C ALA A 14 -0.99 -12.16 -0.28
N ALA A 15 -2.11 -11.86 0.38
CA ALA A 15 -2.72 -12.76 1.35
C ALA A 15 -3.06 -14.11 0.71
N ILE A 16 -3.68 -14.11 -0.47
CA ILE A 16 -4.02 -15.35 -1.20
C ILE A 16 -2.75 -16.13 -1.60
N ALA A 17 -1.70 -15.43 -2.04
CA ALA A 17 -0.43 -16.04 -2.41
C ALA A 17 0.23 -16.78 -1.24
N ASP A 18 0.08 -16.26 -0.01
CA ASP A 18 0.56 -16.87 1.23
C ASP A 18 -0.50 -17.80 1.87
N GLY A 19 -1.48 -18.25 1.09
CA GLY A 19 -2.47 -19.25 1.50
C GLY A 19 -3.61 -18.72 2.36
N PHE A 20 -3.65 -17.43 2.68
CA PHE A 20 -4.78 -16.84 3.40
C PHE A 20 -6.02 -16.82 2.51
N ASN A 21 -7.16 -17.20 3.08
CA ASN A 21 -8.42 -17.36 2.35
C ASN A 21 -9.58 -16.53 2.95
N LEU A 22 -9.30 -15.78 4.02
CA LEU A 22 -10.15 -14.73 4.56
C LEU A 22 -9.41 -13.40 4.40
N ILE A 23 -9.95 -12.48 3.61
CA ILE A 23 -9.20 -11.36 3.05
C ILE A 23 -9.73 -10.03 3.59
N ASP A 24 -8.81 -9.15 4.01
CA ASP A 24 -9.12 -7.80 4.44
C ASP A 24 -9.48 -6.92 3.23
N LEU A 25 -10.72 -6.44 3.18
CA LEU A 25 -11.24 -5.61 2.09
C LEU A 25 -12.21 -4.55 2.62
N GLN A 26 -12.42 -3.49 1.84
CA GLN A 26 -13.30 -2.38 2.23
C GLN A 26 -14.45 -2.12 1.25
N TYR A 27 -14.34 -2.57 -0.01
CA TYR A 27 -15.27 -2.17 -1.08
C TYR A 27 -15.91 -3.38 -1.78
N ALA A 28 -17.19 -3.24 -2.12
CA ALA A 28 -17.97 -4.29 -2.77
C ALA A 28 -17.38 -4.75 -4.12
N SER A 29 -16.76 -3.84 -4.88
CA SER A 29 -16.06 -4.17 -6.13
C SER A 29 -14.93 -5.18 -5.90
N SER A 30 -14.08 -4.92 -4.90
CA SER A 30 -12.97 -5.81 -4.54
C SER A 30 -13.46 -7.16 -4.00
N VAL A 31 -14.54 -7.14 -3.20
CA VAL A 31 -15.14 -8.38 -2.67
C VAL A 31 -15.69 -9.25 -3.80
N ASN A 32 -16.33 -8.65 -4.81
CA ASN A 32 -16.86 -9.39 -5.95
C ASN A 32 -15.77 -10.04 -6.79
N ALA A 33 -14.59 -9.41 -6.85
CA ALA A 33 -13.43 -9.89 -7.60
C ALA A 33 -12.68 -11.05 -6.93
N LEU A 34 -12.97 -11.37 -5.66
CA LEU A 34 -12.30 -12.47 -4.95
C LEU A 34 -12.45 -13.82 -5.67
N PRO A 35 -11.42 -14.66 -5.74
CA PRO A 35 -11.54 -15.98 -6.36
C PRO A 35 -12.45 -16.92 -5.55
N ASP A 36 -12.96 -17.96 -6.20
CA ASP A 36 -13.74 -18.99 -5.52
C ASP A 36 -12.95 -19.64 -4.38
N GLY A 37 -13.63 -19.94 -3.28
CA GLY A 37 -12.99 -20.49 -2.08
C GLY A 37 -12.40 -19.44 -1.12
N THR A 38 -12.38 -18.16 -1.50
CA THR A 38 -12.00 -17.06 -0.59
C THR A 38 -13.21 -16.26 -0.12
N LYS A 39 -13.08 -15.64 1.05
CA LYS A 39 -14.08 -14.75 1.66
C LYS A 39 -13.45 -13.44 2.08
N ALA A 40 -14.26 -12.41 2.24
CA ALA A 40 -13.85 -11.12 2.78
C ALA A 40 -14.24 -10.99 4.26
N LEU A 41 -13.32 -10.49 5.09
CA LEU A 41 -13.62 -9.91 6.39
C LEU A 41 -13.40 -8.40 6.26
N ILE A 42 -14.45 -7.62 6.48
CA ILE A 42 -14.46 -6.20 6.11
C ILE A 42 -14.01 -5.35 7.29
N TYR A 43 -12.84 -4.72 7.21
CA TYR A 43 -12.38 -3.80 8.25
C TYR A 43 -13.12 -2.46 8.15
N LEU A 44 -13.86 -2.10 9.21
CA LEU A 44 -14.66 -0.89 9.26
C LEU A 44 -13.93 0.26 9.94
N ASN A 45 -13.17 -0.03 10.99
CA ASN A 45 -12.63 0.95 11.94
C ASN A 45 -13.71 1.92 12.45
N GLU A 46 -14.87 1.37 12.83
CA GLU A 46 -16.01 2.12 13.37
C GLU A 46 -16.33 1.55 14.76
N SER A 47 -16.69 2.45 15.69
CA SER A 47 -16.96 2.09 17.09
C SER A 47 -17.91 3.10 17.77
N ASN A 48 -18.68 3.82 16.95
CA ASN A 48 -19.47 4.99 17.33
C ASN A 48 -20.98 4.71 17.29
N GLY A 49 -21.37 3.44 17.12
CA GLY A 49 -22.75 3.03 16.91
C GLY A 49 -23.13 3.09 15.43
N VAL A 50 -24.42 2.91 15.14
CA VAL A 50 -24.96 2.91 13.77
C VAL A 50 -25.04 4.34 13.22
N THR A 51 -23.88 4.91 12.89
CA THR A 51 -23.75 6.22 12.24
C THR A 51 -24.00 6.11 10.74
N GLN A 52 -24.14 7.26 10.06
CA GLN A 52 -24.24 7.26 8.59
C GLN A 52 -22.98 6.69 7.93
N SER A 53 -21.77 6.99 8.45
CA SER A 53 -20.51 6.42 7.96
C SER A 53 -20.52 4.89 8.01
N PHE A 54 -20.98 4.33 9.13
CA PHE A 54 -21.14 2.89 9.29
C PHE A 54 -22.13 2.31 8.28
N ILE A 55 -23.31 2.92 8.13
CA ILE A 55 -24.34 2.48 7.18
C ILE A 55 -23.79 2.51 5.74
N ASP A 56 -23.08 3.57 5.36
CA ASP A 56 -22.54 3.75 4.00
C ASP A 56 -21.45 2.73 3.68
N LYS A 57 -20.66 2.30 4.67
CA LYS A 57 -19.66 1.24 4.52
C LYS A 57 -20.29 -0.16 4.41
N VAL A 58 -21.31 -0.45 5.23
CA VAL A 58 -21.89 -1.80 5.32
C VAL A 58 -22.94 -2.08 4.25
N THR A 59 -23.79 -1.10 3.92
CA THR A 59 -24.94 -1.27 3.02
C THR A 59 -24.57 -1.83 1.64
N PRO A 60 -23.48 -1.39 0.98
CA PRO A 60 -23.08 -1.92 -0.33
C PRO A 60 -22.69 -3.40 -0.33
N LEU A 61 -22.45 -3.98 0.84
CA LEU A 61 -21.95 -5.34 1.03
C LEU A 61 -23.04 -6.33 1.46
N LEU A 62 -24.24 -5.84 1.79
CA LEU A 62 -25.34 -6.66 2.30
C LEU A 62 -25.73 -7.76 1.31
N GLY A 63 -25.87 -8.99 1.82
CA GLY A 63 -26.27 -10.15 1.03
C GLY A 63 -25.19 -10.69 0.09
N ASN A 64 -23.99 -10.09 0.06
CA ASN A 64 -22.90 -10.57 -0.78
C ASN A 64 -22.35 -11.89 -0.24
N SER A 65 -22.55 -12.98 -0.98
CA SER A 65 -22.12 -14.32 -0.57
C SER A 65 -20.62 -14.47 -0.29
N LYS A 66 -19.76 -13.56 -0.78
CA LYS A 66 -18.31 -13.58 -0.53
C LYS A 66 -17.91 -12.84 0.75
N VAL A 67 -18.82 -12.14 1.41
CA VAL A 67 -18.57 -11.52 2.72
C VAL A 67 -18.77 -12.57 3.82
N PHE A 68 -17.72 -12.84 4.60
CA PHE A 68 -17.80 -13.63 5.82
C PHE A 68 -18.32 -12.79 6.99
N GLY A 69 -17.85 -11.55 7.12
CA GLY A 69 -18.22 -10.69 8.22
C GLY A 69 -17.53 -9.33 8.21
N PHE A 70 -17.61 -8.65 9.34
CA PHE A 70 -17.09 -7.30 9.56
C PHE A 70 -16.19 -7.27 10.79
N TYR A 71 -14.97 -6.77 10.61
CA TYR A 71 -14.05 -6.44 11.67
C TYR A 71 -14.31 -4.99 12.09
N LEU A 72 -14.99 -4.81 13.22
CA LEU A 72 -15.54 -3.52 13.63
C LEU A 72 -14.42 -2.56 14.05
N THR A 73 -13.60 -2.99 15.00
CA THR A 73 -12.58 -2.16 15.63
C THR A 73 -11.39 -3.00 16.07
N ASP A 74 -10.20 -2.47 15.86
CA ASP A 74 -8.95 -3.02 16.37
C ASP A 74 -8.70 -2.49 17.79
N GLU A 75 -8.55 -3.37 18.77
CA GLU A 75 -8.29 -3.07 20.18
C GLU A 75 -9.09 -1.88 20.75
N PRO A 76 -10.43 -1.92 20.76
CA PRO A 76 -11.25 -0.83 21.28
C PRO A 76 -10.91 -0.55 22.76
N ASP A 77 -10.68 0.73 23.11
CA ASP A 77 -10.32 1.13 24.48
C ASP A 77 -11.59 1.37 25.33
N PRO A 78 -11.90 0.52 26.33
CA PRO A 78 -13.09 0.69 27.17
C PRO A 78 -12.96 1.84 28.17
N THR A 79 -11.74 2.34 28.40
CA THR A 79 -11.40 3.33 29.42
C THR A 79 -11.23 4.75 28.86
N GLY A 80 -10.90 4.88 27.58
CA GLY A 80 -10.56 6.14 26.95
C GLY A 80 -9.19 6.70 27.34
N ARG A 81 -8.33 5.88 27.95
CA ARG A 81 -7.05 6.30 28.52
C ARG A 81 -5.94 6.36 27.46
N TYR A 82 -5.97 5.44 26.50
CA TYR A 82 -4.96 5.27 25.48
C TYR A 82 -5.47 5.75 24.13
N HIS A 83 -6.75 5.48 23.84
CA HIS A 83 -7.45 5.91 22.63
C HIS A 83 -8.82 6.50 22.96
N THR A 84 -9.59 6.90 21.95
CA THR A 84 -10.97 7.34 22.16
C THR A 84 -11.78 6.21 22.80
N GLN A 85 -12.53 6.53 23.85
CA GLN A 85 -13.31 5.53 24.57
C GLN A 85 -14.36 4.89 23.66
N VAL A 86 -14.38 3.56 23.65
CA VAL A 86 -15.36 2.76 22.91
C VAL A 86 -16.38 2.15 23.88
N SER A 87 -17.65 2.49 23.71
CA SER A 87 -18.74 1.94 24.52
C SER A 87 -19.14 0.55 24.03
N ALA A 88 -19.33 -0.41 24.94
CA ALA A 88 -19.91 -1.71 24.62
C ALA A 88 -21.30 -1.57 23.97
N ALA A 89 -22.07 -0.53 24.33
CA ALA A 89 -23.38 -0.27 23.73
C ALA A 89 -23.28 0.18 22.26
N ASN A 90 -22.22 0.89 21.87
CA ASN A 90 -21.99 1.30 20.49
C ASN A 90 -21.66 0.08 19.61
N LEU A 91 -20.70 -0.73 20.06
CA LEU A 91 -20.36 -1.99 19.41
C LEU A 91 -21.57 -2.93 19.33
N LYS A 92 -22.40 -2.95 20.37
CA LYS A 92 -23.67 -3.69 20.36
C LYS A 92 -24.62 -3.19 19.28
N ALA A 93 -24.80 -1.88 19.18
CA ALA A 93 -25.69 -1.31 18.18
C ALA A 93 -25.22 -1.64 16.75
N GLU A 94 -23.91 -1.57 16.48
CA GLU A 94 -23.31 -1.95 15.19
C GLU A 94 -23.51 -3.45 14.90
N SER A 95 -23.22 -4.33 15.87
CA SER A 95 -23.38 -5.78 15.71
C SER A 95 -24.84 -6.18 15.48
N ASP A 96 -25.76 -5.68 16.30
CA ASP A 96 -27.20 -5.93 16.15
C ASP A 96 -27.72 -5.45 14.78
N TRP A 97 -27.22 -4.31 14.30
CA TRP A 97 -27.61 -3.76 13.00
C TRP A 97 -27.12 -4.65 11.85
N ILE A 98 -25.87 -5.10 11.88
CA ILE A 98 -25.33 -6.05 10.89
C ILE A 98 -26.15 -7.34 10.90
N HIS A 99 -26.43 -7.93 12.06
CA HIS A 99 -27.16 -9.20 12.13
C HIS A 99 -28.61 -9.07 11.67
N SER A 100 -29.25 -7.91 11.86
CA SER A 100 -30.62 -7.66 11.39
C SER A 100 -30.73 -7.39 9.89
N HIS A 101 -29.69 -6.83 9.25
CA HIS A 101 -29.71 -6.47 7.82
C HIS A 101 -28.93 -7.44 6.93
N PHE A 102 -28.00 -8.21 7.50
CA PHE A 102 -27.26 -9.27 6.83
C PHE A 102 -27.25 -10.55 7.68
N PRO A 103 -28.38 -11.27 7.76
CA PRO A 103 -28.46 -12.52 8.51
C PRO A 103 -27.44 -13.53 8.00
N GLY A 104 -26.44 -13.86 8.83
CA GLY A 104 -25.35 -14.78 8.51
C GLY A 104 -23.96 -14.16 8.46
N ALA A 105 -23.85 -12.82 8.30
CA ALA A 105 -22.57 -12.13 8.44
C ALA A 105 -22.09 -12.16 9.89
N LYS A 106 -20.78 -12.28 10.07
CA LYS A 106 -20.12 -12.33 11.38
C LYS A 106 -19.58 -10.98 11.82
N THR A 107 -19.49 -10.75 13.12
CA THR A 107 -18.83 -9.57 13.69
C THR A 107 -17.62 -9.97 14.51
N PHE A 108 -16.56 -9.17 14.40
CA PHE A 108 -15.27 -9.46 15.00
C PHE A 108 -14.62 -8.18 15.54
N ILE A 109 -13.92 -8.30 16.67
CA ILE A 109 -12.97 -7.30 17.20
C ILE A 109 -11.73 -8.03 17.73
N THR A 110 -10.57 -7.36 17.76
CA THR A 110 -9.45 -7.73 18.63
C THR A 110 -9.66 -7.10 20.00
N LEU A 111 -9.16 -7.72 21.07
CA LEU A 111 -9.35 -7.23 22.43
C LEU A 111 -8.08 -6.59 23.00
N MET A 112 -8.23 -5.38 23.50
CA MET A 112 -7.20 -4.76 24.33
C MET A 112 -7.07 -5.54 25.66
N ASP A 113 -5.88 -6.11 25.94
CA ASP A 113 -5.58 -6.70 27.25
C ASP A 113 -5.39 -5.59 28.29
N MET A 114 -6.34 -5.48 29.22
CA MET A 114 -6.31 -4.47 30.28
C MET A 114 -5.42 -4.86 31.47
N GLY A 115 -4.88 -6.08 31.44
CA GLY A 115 -4.01 -6.61 32.47
C GLY A 115 -2.54 -6.28 32.23
N SER A 116 -1.71 -7.31 32.41
CA SER A 116 -0.26 -7.21 32.30
C SER A 116 0.31 -8.49 31.68
N PHE A 117 1.57 -8.42 31.25
CA PHE A 117 2.28 -9.57 30.68
C PHE A 117 2.22 -10.85 31.55
N THR A 118 2.16 -10.69 32.87
CA THR A 118 2.10 -11.82 33.84
C THR A 118 0.69 -12.14 34.31
N ALA A 119 -0.30 -11.32 33.98
CA ALA A 119 -1.69 -11.49 34.42
C ALA A 119 -2.63 -10.70 33.48
N SER A 120 -3.10 -11.36 32.41
CA SER A 120 -4.10 -10.79 31.50
C SER A 120 -5.42 -10.53 32.21
N ASP A 121 -6.15 -9.51 31.74
CA ASP A 121 -7.48 -9.19 32.22
C ASP A 121 -8.34 -8.58 31.12
N TYR A 122 -9.49 -9.22 30.86
CA TYR A 122 -10.52 -8.73 29.96
C TYR A 122 -11.84 -8.43 30.69
N ALA A 123 -11.85 -8.47 32.04
CA ALA A 123 -13.05 -8.22 32.82
C ALA A 123 -13.59 -6.80 32.60
N ASN A 124 -14.92 -6.67 32.55
CA ASN A 124 -15.62 -5.39 32.35
C ASN A 124 -15.29 -4.67 31.03
N THR A 125 -14.83 -5.40 30.02
CA THR A 125 -14.58 -4.88 28.67
C THR A 125 -15.73 -5.27 27.73
N TYR A 126 -15.49 -6.17 26.78
CA TYR A 126 -16.41 -6.60 25.74
C TYR A 126 -16.53 -8.12 25.75
N ASN A 127 -17.77 -8.63 25.72
CA ASN A 127 -18.08 -10.04 25.62
C ASN A 127 -19.42 -10.24 24.89
N PRO A 128 -19.80 -11.47 24.51
CA PRO A 128 -21.02 -11.70 23.74
C PRO A 128 -22.28 -11.17 24.44
N ALA A 129 -22.31 -11.20 25.78
CA ALA A 129 -23.48 -10.79 26.55
C ALA A 129 -23.73 -9.28 26.48
N ASN A 130 -22.69 -8.44 26.43
CA ASN A 130 -22.84 -6.98 26.41
C ASN A 130 -22.69 -6.34 25.02
N THR A 131 -22.06 -7.02 24.06
CA THR A 131 -21.86 -6.52 22.69
C THR A 131 -22.59 -7.30 21.60
N GLY A 132 -23.01 -8.55 21.85
CA GLY A 132 -23.58 -9.38 20.78
C GLY A 132 -22.63 -9.69 19.62
N ILE A 133 -21.33 -9.41 19.77
CA ILE A 133 -20.31 -9.72 18.76
C ILE A 133 -20.08 -11.24 18.71
N ASP A 134 -19.87 -11.77 17.50
CA ASP A 134 -19.65 -13.22 17.31
C ASP A 134 -18.27 -13.69 17.79
N TYR A 135 -17.21 -12.93 17.47
CA TYR A 135 -15.82 -13.38 17.60
C TYR A 135 -14.88 -12.33 18.21
N TYR A 136 -13.91 -12.80 19.00
CA TYR A 136 -12.98 -11.97 19.75
C TYR A 136 -11.55 -12.45 19.55
N GLY A 137 -10.71 -11.61 18.96
CA GLY A 137 -9.29 -11.85 18.74
C GLY A 137 -8.49 -11.66 20.01
N LEU A 138 -7.68 -12.65 20.36
CA LEU A 138 -6.70 -12.55 21.45
C LEU A 138 -5.30 -12.52 20.86
N ASP A 139 -4.60 -11.41 21.05
CA ASP A 139 -3.28 -11.08 20.49
C ASP A 139 -2.19 -10.95 21.57
N PRO A 140 -1.98 -11.98 22.42
CA PRO A 140 -0.85 -11.98 23.33
C PRO A 140 0.46 -11.92 22.53
N TYR A 141 1.40 -11.07 22.95
CA TYR A 141 2.73 -10.92 22.36
C TYR A 141 3.79 -11.65 23.21
N PRO A 142 3.93 -12.99 23.10
CA PRO A 142 4.81 -13.78 23.95
C PRO A 142 6.29 -13.63 23.60
N VAL A 143 6.64 -13.18 22.39
CA VAL A 143 8.04 -13.03 21.94
C VAL A 143 8.46 -11.56 22.05
N ARG A 144 9.26 -11.24 23.09
CA ARG A 144 9.79 -9.90 23.36
C ARG A 144 11.31 -9.94 23.42
N SER A 145 11.98 -8.81 23.19
CA SER A 145 13.44 -8.74 23.21
C SER A 145 14.06 -9.09 24.56
N SER A 146 13.31 -8.88 25.65
CA SER A 146 13.75 -9.18 27.01
C SER A 146 13.27 -10.53 27.55
N VAL A 147 12.26 -11.15 26.92
CA VAL A 147 11.63 -12.39 27.43
C VAL A 147 10.80 -13.08 26.34
N VAL A 148 10.83 -14.42 26.33
CA VAL A 148 9.90 -15.26 25.57
C VAL A 148 9.08 -16.09 26.56
N ASP A 149 7.76 -15.91 26.57
CA ASP A 149 6.84 -16.67 27.45
C ASP A 149 5.54 -17.05 26.72
N PHE A 150 5.52 -18.27 26.16
CA PHE A 150 4.33 -18.80 25.49
C PHE A 150 3.14 -19.06 26.43
N ASN A 151 3.37 -19.21 27.74
CA ASN A 151 2.27 -19.32 28.71
C ASN A 151 1.46 -18.02 28.84
N TYR A 152 1.89 -16.93 28.19
CA TYR A 152 1.07 -15.73 28.08
C TYR A 152 -0.24 -16.02 27.33
N ILE A 153 -0.21 -16.91 26.34
CA ILE A 153 -1.39 -17.37 25.59
C ILE A 153 -2.37 -18.07 26.54
N ASP A 154 -1.88 -19.00 27.37
CA ASP A 154 -2.67 -19.72 28.37
C ASP A 154 -3.39 -18.77 29.33
N ARG A 155 -2.69 -17.72 29.78
CA ARG A 155 -3.26 -16.69 30.67
C ARG A 155 -4.31 -15.85 29.95
N ALA A 156 -4.05 -15.44 28.71
CA ALA A 156 -4.98 -14.64 27.92
C ALA A 156 -6.29 -15.41 27.66
N VAL A 157 -6.20 -16.67 27.24
CA VAL A 157 -7.39 -17.52 27.01
C VAL A 157 -8.19 -17.71 28.30
N ALA A 158 -7.53 -18.06 29.40
CA ALA A 158 -8.21 -18.23 30.69
C ALA A 158 -8.88 -16.92 31.19
N ALA A 159 -8.25 -15.77 30.95
CA ALA A 159 -8.82 -14.47 31.29
C ALA A 159 -10.04 -14.14 30.42
N ALA A 160 -10.01 -14.46 29.12
CA ALA A 160 -11.12 -14.25 28.21
C ALA A 160 -12.34 -15.12 28.59
N GLU A 161 -12.11 -16.40 28.90
CA GLU A 161 -13.17 -17.30 29.39
C GLU A 161 -13.80 -16.79 30.69
N LYS A 162 -12.96 -16.32 31.62
CA LYS A 162 -13.43 -15.70 32.88
C LYS A 162 -14.22 -14.41 32.64
N ALA A 163 -13.90 -13.65 31.59
CA ALA A 163 -14.63 -12.45 31.18
C ALA A 163 -15.95 -12.76 30.45
N GLY A 164 -16.28 -14.04 30.24
CA GLY A 164 -17.53 -14.49 29.63
C GLY A 164 -17.45 -14.72 28.12
N ILE A 165 -16.24 -14.81 27.55
CA ILE A 165 -16.04 -15.14 26.14
C ILE A 165 -15.89 -16.66 26.02
N PRO A 166 -16.83 -17.37 25.38
CA PRO A 166 -16.72 -18.82 25.24
C PRO A 166 -15.56 -19.17 24.31
N GLN A 167 -14.88 -20.31 24.55
CA GLN A 167 -13.79 -20.81 23.71
C GLN A 167 -14.12 -20.81 22.20
N SER A 168 -15.37 -21.12 21.84
CA SER A 168 -15.84 -21.14 20.45
C SER A 168 -15.91 -19.75 19.77
N ALA A 169 -15.84 -18.68 20.55
CA ALA A 169 -15.81 -17.30 20.07
C ALA A 169 -14.40 -16.71 20.04
N ILE A 170 -13.39 -17.43 20.54
CA ILE A 170 -12.00 -16.98 20.57
C ILE A 170 -11.36 -17.20 19.19
N ILE A 171 -10.72 -16.15 18.69
CA ILE A 171 -9.91 -16.17 17.47
C ILE A 171 -8.43 -16.05 17.87
N PRO A 172 -7.59 -17.04 17.56
CA PRO A 172 -6.15 -16.92 17.70
C PRO A 172 -5.61 -15.78 16.85
N VAL A 173 -4.89 -14.84 17.47
CA VAL A 173 -4.18 -13.78 16.76
C VAL A 173 -2.68 -13.97 16.97
N TYR A 174 -1.97 -14.24 15.88
CA TYR A 174 -0.57 -14.61 15.87
C TYR A 174 0.34 -13.37 15.75
N GLN A 175 1.45 -13.39 16.49
CA GLN A 175 2.42 -12.29 16.51
C GLN A 175 3.24 -12.26 15.21
N ALA A 176 2.75 -11.58 14.20
CA ALA A 176 3.42 -11.50 12.90
C ALA A 176 4.20 -10.19 12.68
N PHE A 177 4.65 -9.55 13.77
CA PHE A 177 5.45 -8.31 13.72
C PHE A 177 6.37 -8.13 14.95
N GLY A 178 7.28 -7.17 14.84
CA GLY A 178 8.04 -6.60 15.96
C GLY A 178 9.16 -5.66 15.51
N GLY A 179 9.83 -5.01 16.46
CA GLY A 179 10.75 -3.90 16.20
C GLY A 179 10.06 -2.54 16.19
N GLY A 180 10.66 -1.55 15.53
CA GLY A 180 10.19 -0.16 15.59
C GLY A 180 10.36 0.49 16.97
N GLY A 181 9.83 1.70 17.15
CA GLY A 181 9.90 2.47 18.40
C GLY A 181 9.01 1.96 19.54
N TRP A 182 8.39 0.77 19.40
CA TRP A 182 7.40 0.24 20.33
C TRP A 182 8.06 -0.43 21.54
N ALA A 183 8.08 0.29 22.66
CA ALA A 183 8.53 -0.25 23.93
C ALA A 183 7.41 -1.07 24.60
N THR A 184 7.77 -2.20 25.22
CA THR A 184 6.83 -2.96 26.05
C THR A 184 6.64 -2.26 27.39
N ASN A 185 5.48 -2.49 28.01
CA ASN A 185 5.19 -2.07 29.39
C ASN A 185 6.13 -2.66 30.46
N THR A 186 7.02 -3.58 30.06
CA THR A 186 8.02 -4.24 30.92
C THR A 186 9.46 -3.79 30.64
N GLY A 187 9.69 -2.79 29.77
CA GLY A 187 11.02 -2.21 29.52
C GLY A 187 11.85 -2.93 28.45
N GLY A 188 11.20 -3.58 27.48
CA GLY A 188 11.81 -4.16 26.28
C GLY A 188 11.12 -3.67 24.99
N SER A 189 11.14 -4.47 23.93
CA SER A 189 10.44 -4.24 22.67
C SER A 189 9.78 -5.52 22.16
N TYR A 190 8.72 -5.39 21.37
CA TYR A 190 8.19 -6.51 20.60
C TYR A 190 9.19 -6.91 19.51
N VAL A 191 9.25 -8.20 19.15
CA VAL A 191 10.20 -8.73 18.16
C VAL A 191 9.50 -9.67 17.22
N MET A 192 9.83 -9.61 15.93
CA MET A 192 9.35 -10.56 14.94
C MET A 192 9.78 -11.99 15.35
N PRO A 193 8.85 -12.92 15.58
CA PRO A 193 9.20 -14.29 15.93
C PRO A 193 10.04 -14.96 14.83
N THR A 194 10.87 -15.93 15.23
CA THR A 194 11.39 -16.92 14.28
C THR A 194 10.29 -17.91 13.94
N ALA A 195 10.39 -18.60 12.78
CA ALA A 195 9.40 -19.63 12.40
C ALA A 195 9.18 -20.72 13.48
N ALA A 196 10.22 -21.10 14.22
CA ALA A 196 10.10 -22.05 15.33
C ALA A 196 9.32 -21.48 16.53
N GLN A 197 9.48 -20.18 16.80
CA GLN A 197 8.70 -19.50 17.84
C GLN A 197 7.25 -19.31 17.38
N GLU A 198 7.03 -19.00 16.10
CA GLU A 198 5.70 -18.89 15.52
C GLU A 198 4.95 -20.22 15.59
N GLN A 199 5.60 -21.33 15.25
CA GLN A 199 5.03 -22.66 15.43
C GLN A 199 4.64 -22.92 16.89
N ALA A 200 5.46 -22.50 17.86
CA ALA A 200 5.12 -22.64 19.27
C ALA A 200 3.89 -21.81 19.68
N ILE A 201 3.71 -20.61 19.11
CA ILE A 201 2.50 -19.80 19.30
C ILE A 201 1.27 -20.55 18.78
N ILE A 202 1.34 -21.05 17.54
CA ILE A 202 0.25 -21.82 16.91
C ILE A 202 -0.08 -23.08 17.73
N ASP A 203 0.93 -23.83 18.16
CA ASP A 203 0.75 -25.06 18.95
C ASP A 203 0.12 -24.80 20.32
N HIS A 204 0.41 -23.65 20.95
CA HIS A 204 -0.24 -23.25 22.20
C HIS A 204 -1.71 -22.92 21.98
N PHE A 205 -2.02 -22.10 20.97
CA PHE A 205 -3.41 -21.81 20.62
C PHE A 205 -4.18 -23.07 20.23
N ALA A 206 -3.59 -23.99 19.46
CA ALA A 206 -4.25 -25.22 19.04
C ALA A 206 -4.65 -26.13 20.21
N LYS A 207 -3.94 -26.09 21.34
CA LYS A 207 -4.31 -26.83 22.57
C LYS A 207 -5.49 -26.20 23.28
N LEU A 208 -5.57 -24.87 23.28
CA LEU A 208 -6.51 -24.09 24.07
C LEU A 208 -7.77 -23.71 23.29
N VAL A 209 -7.68 -23.62 21.96
CA VAL A 209 -8.74 -23.25 21.02
C VAL A 209 -8.58 -24.13 19.78
N PRO A 210 -8.95 -25.43 19.86
CA PRO A 210 -8.63 -26.42 18.81
C PRO A 210 -9.48 -26.30 17.54
N SER A 211 -10.52 -25.46 17.55
CA SER A 211 -11.45 -25.32 16.41
C SER A 211 -11.96 -23.89 16.31
N PRO A 212 -11.06 -22.90 16.08
CA PRO A 212 -11.47 -21.52 15.92
C PRO A 212 -12.22 -21.35 14.60
N ALA A 213 -13.06 -20.31 14.49
CA ALA A 213 -13.77 -20.02 13.25
C ALA A 213 -12.82 -19.61 12.12
N PHE A 214 -11.75 -18.91 12.48
CA PHE A 214 -10.59 -18.58 11.66
C PHE A 214 -9.40 -18.29 12.59
N ASP A 215 -8.19 -18.23 12.06
CA ASP A 215 -7.03 -17.64 12.75
C ASP A 215 -6.57 -16.36 12.03
N MET A 216 -5.78 -15.53 12.72
CA MET A 216 -5.37 -14.23 12.22
C MET A 216 -3.87 -14.03 12.40
N ALA A 217 -3.16 -13.69 11.32
CA ALA A 217 -1.80 -13.15 11.43
C ALA A 217 -1.85 -11.63 11.63
N TYR A 218 -1.33 -11.14 12.76
CA TYR A 218 -1.42 -9.72 13.11
C TYR A 218 -0.34 -8.87 12.45
N LYS A 219 -0.84 -8.15 11.45
CA LYS A 219 -0.29 -7.06 10.63
C LYS A 219 0.70 -7.43 9.53
N TRP A 220 0.25 -7.24 8.30
CA TRP A 220 1.03 -7.37 7.07
C TRP A 220 2.00 -6.21 6.85
N SER A 221 1.51 -4.98 6.99
CA SER A 221 2.26 -3.76 6.63
C SER A 221 3.01 -3.15 7.82
N SER A 222 4.24 -2.70 7.61
CA SER A 222 5.04 -2.04 8.64
C SER A 222 4.61 -0.59 8.86
N GLN A 223 4.51 -0.18 10.12
CA GLN A 223 4.40 1.22 10.54
C GLN A 223 5.61 1.55 11.41
N ASN A 224 6.14 2.77 11.33
CA ASN A 224 7.21 3.24 12.24
C ASN A 224 8.51 2.40 12.27
N GLY A 225 8.91 1.83 11.13
CA GLY A 225 10.20 1.11 11.00
C GLY A 225 10.23 -0.29 11.64
N GLU A 226 9.07 -0.88 11.92
CA GLU A 226 8.95 -2.26 12.40
C GLU A 226 9.17 -3.31 11.30
N THR A 227 9.47 -4.54 11.70
CA THR A 227 9.43 -5.74 10.86
C THR A 227 8.05 -6.36 11.00
N SER A 228 7.41 -6.72 9.88
CA SER A 228 6.05 -7.27 9.82
C SER A 228 5.97 -8.45 8.85
N LEU A 229 4.83 -9.14 8.79
CA LEU A 229 4.68 -10.32 7.94
C LEU A 229 5.02 -10.00 6.48
N GLY A 230 4.49 -8.89 5.94
CA GLY A 230 4.65 -8.50 4.55
C GLY A 230 6.07 -8.13 4.12
N ASN A 231 7.01 -7.96 5.06
CA ASN A 231 8.43 -7.72 4.74
C ASN A 231 9.37 -8.82 5.29
N THR A 232 8.81 -9.95 5.72
CA THR A 232 9.58 -11.07 6.30
C THR A 232 9.33 -12.36 5.50
N PRO A 233 10.13 -12.64 4.45
CA PRO A 233 9.92 -13.79 3.58
C PRO A 233 9.91 -15.14 4.29
N SER A 234 10.69 -15.29 5.36
CA SER A 234 10.67 -16.53 6.16
C SER A 234 9.33 -16.75 6.87
N MET A 235 8.62 -15.67 7.22
CA MET A 235 7.32 -15.74 7.87
C MET A 235 6.18 -15.91 6.86
N GLN A 236 6.30 -15.29 5.68
CA GLN A 236 5.40 -15.54 4.54
C GLN A 236 5.42 -17.00 4.13
N ALA A 237 6.62 -17.59 3.97
CA ALA A 237 6.76 -19.01 3.67
C ALA A 237 6.20 -19.91 4.78
N PHE A 238 6.39 -19.52 6.05
CA PHE A 238 5.81 -20.23 7.19
C PHE A 238 4.28 -20.21 7.17
N PHE A 239 3.66 -19.06 6.93
CA PHE A 239 2.20 -18.96 6.85
C PHE A 239 1.63 -19.64 5.60
N LEU A 240 2.32 -19.60 4.47
CA LEU A 240 1.93 -20.39 3.30
C LEU A 240 1.88 -21.88 3.63
N ASP A 241 2.88 -22.40 4.33
CA ASP A 241 2.91 -23.78 4.81
C ASP A 241 1.73 -24.05 5.75
N HIS A 242 1.56 -23.26 6.81
CA HIS A 242 0.46 -23.38 7.78
C HIS A 242 -0.92 -23.35 7.11
N ASN A 243 -1.15 -22.40 6.21
CA ASN A 243 -2.45 -22.12 5.61
C ASN A 243 -2.86 -23.13 4.53
N THR A 244 -1.88 -23.81 3.91
CA THR A 244 -2.14 -24.77 2.81
C THR A 244 -2.04 -26.23 3.24
N HIS A 245 -1.47 -26.51 4.41
CA HIS A 245 -1.43 -27.86 4.95
C HIS A 245 -2.78 -28.27 5.53
N THR A 246 -3.43 -29.22 4.87
CA THR A 246 -4.55 -29.95 5.48
C THR A 246 -4.04 -30.76 6.65
N SER A 247 -4.43 -30.39 7.87
CA SER A 247 -4.16 -31.16 9.10
C SER A 247 -4.55 -32.63 8.92
N THR A 248 -3.56 -33.48 8.64
CA THR A 248 -3.68 -34.91 8.92
C THR A 248 -3.43 -35.09 10.40
N SER A 249 -4.53 -35.18 11.15
CA SER A 249 -4.56 -35.76 12.47
C SER A 249 -3.85 -37.13 12.45
N THR A 250 -2.65 -37.20 13.02
CA THR A 250 -2.10 -38.44 13.57
C THR A 250 -1.39 -38.13 14.87
N GLY A 251 -2.04 -38.49 15.97
CA GLY A 251 -1.43 -38.54 17.29
C GLY A 251 -0.35 -39.63 17.40
N THR A 252 0.47 -39.42 18.44
CA THR A 252 1.32 -40.37 19.16
C THR A 252 2.59 -40.93 18.50
N GLY A 253 3.74 -40.65 19.13
CA GLY A 253 4.91 -41.54 19.07
C GLY A 253 6.29 -40.90 19.29
N SER A 254 6.70 -40.81 20.55
CA SER A 254 8.07 -40.56 21.03
C SER A 254 9.19 -41.32 20.26
N GLY A 255 10.37 -40.70 20.10
CA GLY A 255 11.60 -41.43 19.73
C GLY A 255 12.82 -40.59 19.33
N THR A 256 13.68 -40.33 20.32
CA THR A 256 15.10 -39.97 20.29
C THR A 256 15.96 -40.38 19.08
N GLY A 257 16.97 -39.57 18.71
CA GLY A 257 18.27 -40.11 18.23
C GLY A 257 19.07 -39.31 17.19
N SER A 258 20.16 -38.70 17.65
CA SER A 258 21.33 -38.17 16.93
C SER A 258 21.88 -39.07 15.79
N SER A 259 22.35 -38.49 14.67
CA SER A 259 23.79 -38.35 14.36
C SER A 259 24.08 -37.94 12.89
N THR A 260 25.01 -36.99 12.75
CA THR A 260 26.12 -36.84 11.79
C THR A 260 26.06 -37.43 10.37
N GLY A 261 26.41 -36.59 9.38
CA GLY A 261 26.92 -37.00 8.07
C GLY A 261 27.60 -35.85 7.32
N SER A 262 28.90 -35.65 7.58
CA SER A 262 29.80 -34.80 6.79
C SER A 262 30.07 -35.42 5.42
N GLY A 263 30.08 -34.61 4.36
CA GLY A 263 30.45 -35.02 3.00
C GLY A 263 30.94 -33.83 2.19
N THR A 264 32.26 -33.63 2.20
CA THR A 264 33.01 -32.71 1.34
C THR A 264 33.08 -33.24 -0.10
N SER A 265 33.03 -32.34 -1.09
CA SER A 265 33.78 -32.50 -2.35
C SER A 265 34.17 -31.14 -2.90
N ASN A 266 35.44 -31.03 -3.29
CA ASN A 266 36.12 -29.82 -3.73
C ASN A 266 36.60 -30.02 -5.19
N SER A 267 36.65 -28.91 -5.92
CA SER A 267 37.69 -28.54 -6.90
C SER A 267 37.45 -28.70 -8.43
N THR A 268 37.33 -27.51 -9.03
CA THR A 268 38.09 -26.92 -10.15
C THR A 268 37.84 -27.28 -11.63
N GLY A 269 37.52 -26.23 -12.38
CA GLY A 269 37.85 -26.06 -13.80
C GLY A 269 37.78 -24.58 -14.21
N THR A 270 38.94 -23.92 -14.33
CA THR A 270 39.10 -22.57 -14.87
C THR A 270 39.45 -22.62 -16.35
N THR A 271 38.61 -22.05 -17.21
CA THR A 271 38.99 -21.56 -18.55
C THR A 271 38.19 -20.31 -18.87
N THR A 272 38.85 -19.16 -18.97
CA THR A 272 38.24 -17.88 -19.37
C THR A 272 38.27 -17.72 -20.90
N PRO A 273 37.13 -17.40 -21.55
CA PRO A 273 37.08 -16.74 -22.86
C PRO A 273 36.79 -15.22 -22.73
N PRO A 274 37.02 -14.41 -23.79
CA PRO A 274 37.14 -12.94 -23.76
C PRO A 274 35.77 -12.21 -23.78
N PRO A 275 35.70 -10.86 -23.62
CA PRO A 275 34.53 -10.20 -23.06
C PRO A 275 33.39 -10.15 -24.07
N THR A 276 32.34 -10.91 -23.80
CA THR A 276 31.01 -10.58 -24.27
C THR A 276 30.41 -9.63 -23.24
N THR A 277 30.21 -8.36 -23.61
CA THR A 277 29.25 -7.50 -22.93
C THR A 277 27.87 -8.11 -23.13
N THR A 278 27.54 -9.09 -22.29
CA THR A 278 26.16 -9.54 -22.12
C THR A 278 25.38 -8.32 -21.68
N PRO A 279 24.30 -7.93 -22.39
CA PRO A 279 23.29 -7.08 -21.79
C PRO A 279 22.76 -7.82 -20.55
N THR A 280 23.31 -7.45 -19.39
CA THR A 280 22.62 -7.14 -18.14
C THR A 280 21.58 -8.15 -17.65
N ALA A 281 21.79 -8.67 -16.44
CA ALA A 281 20.86 -9.57 -15.78
C ALA A 281 19.42 -9.03 -15.80
N ASP A 282 18.50 -9.78 -16.40
CA ASP A 282 17.07 -9.53 -16.27
C ASP A 282 16.68 -9.65 -14.79
N MET A 283 16.18 -8.55 -14.22
CA MET A 283 15.57 -8.55 -12.88
C MET A 283 14.09 -8.79 -13.06
N LYS A 284 13.62 -9.95 -12.59
CA LYS A 284 12.22 -10.31 -12.67
C LYS A 284 11.65 -10.44 -11.27
N GLY A 285 10.53 -9.78 -11.03
CA GLY A 285 9.69 -9.97 -9.87
C GLY A 285 8.76 -11.17 -10.07
N THR A 286 7.59 -11.07 -9.48
CA THR A 286 6.57 -12.08 -9.28
C THR A 286 5.20 -11.45 -9.56
N SER A 287 4.11 -12.20 -9.54
CA SER A 287 2.78 -11.58 -9.75
C SER A 287 2.28 -10.71 -8.57
N GLY A 288 3.13 -10.35 -7.60
CA GLY A 288 2.79 -9.51 -6.45
C GLY A 288 3.85 -8.43 -6.20
N ASN A 289 3.53 -7.48 -5.31
CA ASN A 289 4.34 -6.28 -5.08
C ASN A 289 5.81 -6.58 -4.75
N ASP A 290 6.70 -6.23 -5.66
CA ASP A 290 8.13 -6.47 -5.56
C ASP A 290 8.94 -5.19 -5.36
N VAL A 291 10.15 -5.33 -4.81
CA VAL A 291 11.16 -4.26 -4.80
C VAL A 291 12.33 -4.68 -5.67
N LEU A 292 12.38 -4.16 -6.89
CA LEU A 292 13.43 -4.47 -7.85
C LEU A 292 14.55 -3.42 -7.77
N ARG A 293 15.72 -3.83 -7.26
CA ARG A 293 16.89 -2.94 -7.11
C ARG A 293 18.16 -3.59 -7.63
N ALA A 294 18.83 -2.89 -8.54
CA ALA A 294 20.15 -3.28 -9.00
C ALA A 294 21.23 -3.11 -7.92
N SER A 295 22.09 -4.14 -7.75
CA SER A 295 23.23 -4.10 -6.84
C SER A 295 24.50 -3.49 -7.46
N ASP A 296 24.48 -3.23 -8.77
CA ASP A 296 25.57 -2.62 -9.53
C ASP A 296 25.07 -1.44 -10.39
N SER A 297 25.98 -0.75 -11.09
CA SER A 297 25.68 0.40 -11.96
C SER A 297 25.44 0.03 -13.43
N GLY A 298 25.32 -1.26 -13.76
CA GLY A 298 24.95 -1.70 -15.10
C GLY A 298 23.55 -1.21 -15.48
N ALA A 299 23.25 -1.17 -16.79
CA ALA A 299 21.84 -1.11 -17.21
C ALA A 299 21.15 -2.40 -16.78
N HIS A 300 19.83 -2.43 -16.60
CA HIS A 300 19.09 -3.65 -16.29
C HIS A 300 17.71 -3.60 -16.94
N THR A 301 17.18 -4.76 -17.33
CA THR A 301 15.76 -4.87 -17.67
C THR A 301 15.02 -5.39 -16.45
N MET A 302 14.08 -4.61 -15.94
CA MET A 302 13.31 -4.87 -14.73
C MET A 302 11.84 -5.09 -15.11
N ALA A 303 11.27 -6.20 -14.69
CA ALA A 303 9.84 -6.50 -14.85
C ALA A 303 9.35 -7.11 -13.54
N GLY A 304 8.50 -6.41 -12.81
CA GLY A 304 7.97 -6.88 -11.54
C GLY A 304 6.80 -7.82 -11.75
N TYR A 305 6.05 -7.67 -12.85
CA TYR A 305 4.93 -8.48 -13.30
C TYR A 305 3.58 -8.11 -12.71
N GLY A 306 3.24 -8.51 -11.50
CA GLY A 306 1.91 -8.28 -10.95
C GLY A 306 2.03 -7.61 -9.61
N GLY A 307 0.98 -6.96 -9.12
CA GLY A 307 1.07 -6.17 -7.91
C GLY A 307 1.65 -4.78 -8.15
N ASN A 308 1.85 -4.06 -7.06
CA ASN A 308 2.33 -2.70 -6.99
C ASN A 308 3.84 -2.72 -6.69
N ASP A 309 4.66 -2.64 -7.71
CA ASP A 309 6.10 -2.83 -7.62
C ASP A 309 6.84 -1.50 -7.40
N ASP A 310 7.99 -1.56 -6.73
CA ASP A 310 8.94 -0.46 -6.59
C ASP A 310 10.25 -0.78 -7.34
N TYR A 311 10.50 -0.07 -8.44
CA TYR A 311 11.71 -0.17 -9.25
C TYR A 311 12.73 0.90 -8.87
N TYR A 312 13.90 0.51 -8.40
CA TYR A 312 14.98 1.43 -8.08
C TYR A 312 16.00 1.49 -9.22
N VAL A 313 15.92 2.55 -10.04
CA VAL A 313 16.75 2.73 -11.23
C VAL A 313 17.95 3.65 -10.95
N ASN A 314 19.16 3.15 -11.22
CA ASN A 314 20.42 3.87 -11.04
C ASN A 314 21.23 4.03 -12.34
N ASN A 315 20.70 3.58 -13.48
CA ASN A 315 21.31 3.68 -14.80
C ASN A 315 20.26 4.12 -15.81
N SER A 316 20.56 5.15 -16.60
CA SER A 316 19.60 5.75 -17.55
C SER A 316 19.28 4.84 -18.75
N ALA A 317 20.10 3.82 -19.00
CA ALA A 317 19.85 2.81 -20.03
C ALA A 317 19.07 1.59 -19.52
N SER A 318 18.69 1.54 -18.23
CA SER A 318 17.78 0.53 -17.72
C SER A 318 16.39 0.64 -18.35
N LYS A 319 15.63 -0.45 -18.32
CA LYS A 319 14.26 -0.52 -18.81
C LYS A 319 13.39 -1.12 -17.74
N VAL A 320 12.31 -0.44 -17.39
CA VAL A 320 11.22 -0.99 -16.58
C VAL A 320 10.09 -1.37 -17.53
N ILE A 321 9.56 -2.59 -17.37
CA ILE A 321 8.52 -3.16 -18.22
C ILE A 321 7.38 -3.64 -17.32
N GLU A 322 6.25 -2.95 -17.38
CA GLU A 322 5.01 -3.31 -16.68
C GLU A 322 3.81 -3.29 -17.61
N SER A 323 2.86 -4.21 -17.44
CA SER A 323 1.65 -4.25 -18.26
C SER A 323 0.45 -3.66 -17.53
N ALA A 324 -0.51 -3.15 -18.31
CA ALA A 324 -1.67 -2.47 -17.75
C ALA A 324 -2.52 -3.39 -16.86
N GLY A 325 -3.00 -2.84 -15.74
CA GLY A 325 -3.92 -3.52 -14.83
C GLY A 325 -3.26 -4.56 -13.92
N GLN A 326 -1.93 -4.51 -13.80
CA GLN A 326 -1.15 -5.41 -12.95
C GLN A 326 -0.91 -4.84 -11.55
N GLY A 327 -0.97 -3.51 -11.36
CA GLY A 327 -1.04 -2.88 -10.05
C GLY A 327 -0.88 -1.36 -10.12
N GLN A 328 -0.25 -0.79 -9.10
CA GLN A 328 0.20 0.60 -9.02
C GLN A 328 1.71 0.62 -8.81
N ASP A 329 2.41 0.73 -9.92
CA ASP A 329 3.84 0.54 -10.04
C ASP A 329 4.58 1.87 -9.96
N ARG A 330 5.75 1.83 -9.31
CA ARG A 330 6.50 3.03 -8.93
C ARG A 330 7.96 2.88 -9.33
N VAL A 331 8.46 3.84 -10.10
CA VAL A 331 9.88 3.91 -10.46
C VAL A 331 10.53 5.02 -9.65
N TRP A 332 11.57 4.67 -8.90
CA TRP A 332 12.41 5.58 -8.11
C TRP A 332 13.80 5.70 -8.72
N ALA A 333 14.05 6.80 -9.43
CA ALA A 333 15.31 7.05 -10.13
C ALA A 333 16.32 7.82 -9.28
N SER A 334 17.61 7.45 -9.37
CA SER A 334 18.73 8.24 -8.84
C SER A 334 19.56 8.93 -9.94
N VAL A 335 19.14 8.80 -11.19
CA VAL A 335 19.71 9.40 -12.40
C VAL A 335 18.57 9.94 -13.27
N SER A 336 18.88 10.82 -14.23
CA SER A 336 17.87 11.23 -15.22
C SER A 336 17.34 10.00 -15.97
N TYR A 337 16.02 9.86 -16.05
CA TYR A 337 15.38 8.63 -16.50
C TYR A 337 14.10 8.89 -17.30
N ALA A 338 13.84 8.02 -18.27
CA ALA A 338 12.64 8.04 -19.08
C ALA A 338 11.95 6.67 -19.04
N LEU A 339 10.64 6.65 -18.85
CA LEU A 339 9.86 5.42 -18.96
C LEU A 339 9.88 4.90 -20.40
N SER A 340 9.86 3.58 -20.55
CA SER A 340 9.65 2.98 -21.86
C SER A 340 8.19 3.17 -22.28
N ALA A 341 7.96 3.38 -23.59
CA ALA A 341 6.61 3.41 -24.14
C ALA A 341 5.88 2.09 -23.83
N GLY A 342 4.59 2.18 -23.52
CA GLY A 342 3.73 1.04 -23.17
C GLY A 342 3.86 0.53 -21.74
N SER A 343 4.87 0.97 -20.97
CA SER A 343 5.05 0.50 -19.60
C SER A 343 4.03 1.16 -18.67
N SER A 344 3.22 0.36 -17.99
CA SER A 344 2.14 0.84 -17.11
C SER A 344 2.68 1.14 -15.72
N ILE A 345 3.31 2.32 -15.57
CA ILE A 345 3.85 2.82 -14.31
C ILE A 345 3.03 4.02 -13.86
N GLU A 346 2.50 3.97 -12.64
CA GLU A 346 1.65 5.01 -12.07
C GLU A 346 2.46 6.15 -11.43
N VAL A 347 3.65 5.88 -10.88
CA VAL A 347 4.52 6.91 -10.29
C VAL A 347 5.94 6.84 -10.84
N LEU A 348 6.46 7.97 -11.29
CA LEU A 348 7.87 8.15 -11.62
C LEU A 348 8.46 9.22 -10.70
N GLY A 349 9.30 8.83 -9.75
CA GLY A 349 9.86 9.75 -8.76
C GLY A 349 11.38 9.67 -8.66
N THR A 350 11.98 10.66 -8.00
CA THR A 350 13.37 10.56 -7.55
C THR A 350 13.47 9.78 -6.23
N GLN A 351 14.61 9.14 -5.95
CA GLN A 351 14.80 8.40 -4.68
C GLN A 351 14.95 9.28 -3.45
N LYS A 352 15.18 10.59 -3.63
CA LYS A 352 15.55 11.52 -2.56
C LYS A 352 14.94 12.87 -2.84
N ASP A 353 13.74 13.11 -2.32
CA ASP A 353 12.97 14.34 -2.54
C ASP A 353 13.75 15.60 -2.13
N ALA A 354 14.54 15.55 -1.05
CA ALA A 354 15.37 16.67 -0.61
C ALA A 354 16.75 16.77 -1.32
N GLY A 355 17.04 15.91 -2.29
CA GLY A 355 18.28 15.95 -3.05
C GLY A 355 18.31 17.14 -4.00
N THR A 356 19.45 17.84 -4.10
CA THR A 356 19.57 19.06 -4.94
C THR A 356 20.26 18.83 -6.27
N THR A 357 20.59 17.57 -6.59
CA THR A 357 21.17 17.23 -7.90
C THR A 357 20.04 17.15 -8.93
N ALA A 358 20.15 17.93 -9.99
CA ALA A 358 19.22 17.90 -11.12
C ALA A 358 19.07 16.47 -11.67
N ILE A 359 17.84 15.96 -11.61
CA ILE A 359 17.43 14.67 -12.18
C ILE A 359 16.23 14.92 -13.08
N ASN A 360 16.39 14.71 -14.38
CA ASN A 360 15.30 14.91 -15.33
C ASN A 360 14.45 13.65 -15.45
N LEU A 361 13.14 13.81 -15.43
CA LEU A 361 12.17 12.71 -15.46
C LEU A 361 11.25 12.86 -16.67
N THR A 362 11.12 11.79 -17.45
CA THR A 362 10.21 11.72 -18.59
C THR A 362 9.29 10.52 -18.44
N GLY A 363 7.98 10.76 -18.35
CA GLY A 363 6.95 9.72 -18.40
C GLY A 363 6.74 9.18 -19.81
N ASN A 364 5.60 8.53 -20.05
CA ASN A 364 5.25 7.96 -21.35
C ASN A 364 3.82 8.37 -21.78
N GLU A 365 3.17 7.61 -22.66
CA GLU A 365 1.85 7.96 -23.19
C GLU A 365 0.67 7.72 -22.22
N LEU A 366 0.92 7.04 -21.10
CA LEU A 366 -0.08 6.76 -20.06
C LEU A 366 -0.14 7.90 -19.04
N ARG A 367 -1.04 7.81 -18.05
CA ARG A 367 -1.13 8.79 -16.96
C ARG A 367 -0.15 8.43 -15.85
N GLN A 368 0.72 9.37 -15.45
CA GLN A 368 1.63 9.18 -14.31
C GLN A 368 1.55 10.31 -13.29
N HIS A 369 2.00 10.02 -12.07
CA HIS A 369 2.44 11.01 -11.10
C HIS A 369 3.97 11.12 -11.18
N VAL A 370 4.49 12.24 -11.67
CA VAL A 370 5.93 12.50 -11.81
C VAL A 370 6.41 13.43 -10.70
N ILE A 371 7.42 12.99 -9.94
CA ILE A 371 7.89 13.66 -8.71
C ILE A 371 9.40 13.92 -8.79
N GLY A 372 9.78 15.19 -8.88
CA GLY A 372 11.17 15.68 -8.87
C GLY A 372 11.86 15.58 -7.51
N ASN A 373 12.95 16.31 -7.34
CA ASN A 373 13.65 16.53 -6.08
C ASN A 373 13.88 18.03 -5.85
N ALA A 374 14.62 18.41 -4.82
CA ALA A 374 14.94 19.81 -4.52
C ALA A 374 16.03 20.42 -5.45
N GLY A 375 16.32 19.82 -6.60
CA GLY A 375 17.25 20.34 -7.60
C GLY A 375 16.52 20.75 -8.87
N ASP A 376 17.18 21.51 -9.76
CA ASP A 376 16.55 22.03 -10.97
C ASP A 376 16.18 20.88 -11.96
N ASN A 377 14.94 20.39 -11.91
CA ASN A 377 14.49 19.25 -12.69
C ASN A 377 13.85 19.68 -14.01
N ILE A 378 14.07 18.91 -15.06
CA ILE A 378 13.21 18.93 -16.25
C ILE A 378 12.23 17.78 -16.15
N ILE A 379 10.94 18.10 -16.05
CA ILE A 379 9.84 17.16 -15.86
C ILE A 379 8.94 17.18 -17.09
N ASN A 380 8.80 16.02 -17.73
CA ASN A 380 7.92 15.83 -18.87
C ASN A 380 6.98 14.65 -18.59
N GLY A 381 5.69 14.89 -18.39
CA GLY A 381 4.70 13.82 -18.18
C GLY A 381 4.58 12.89 -19.39
N GLY A 382 4.60 13.46 -20.60
CA GLY A 382 4.39 12.71 -21.82
C GLY A 382 2.97 12.92 -22.34
N GLY A 383 2.21 11.84 -22.53
CA GLY A 383 0.76 11.92 -22.78
C GLY A 383 -0.01 11.73 -21.47
N GLY A 384 -1.34 11.65 -21.52
CA GLY A 384 -2.14 11.37 -20.32
C GLY A 384 -2.37 12.58 -19.40
N GLY A 385 -3.28 12.40 -18.43
CA GLY A 385 -3.66 13.47 -17.49
C GLY A 385 -2.80 13.47 -16.24
N ASP A 386 -1.54 13.87 -16.35
CA ASP A 386 -0.50 13.63 -15.33
C ASP A 386 -0.59 14.53 -14.10
N TRP A 387 0.01 14.10 -12.99
CA TRP A 387 0.37 14.97 -11.86
C TRP A 387 1.86 15.23 -11.89
N LEU A 388 2.28 16.50 -11.92
CA LEU A 388 3.67 16.89 -12.02
C LEU A 388 4.06 17.71 -10.78
N THR A 389 5.06 17.23 -10.04
CA THR A 389 5.56 17.87 -8.82
C THR A 389 7.05 18.12 -8.97
N GLY A 390 7.49 19.38 -8.85
CA GLY A 390 8.91 19.77 -8.93
C GLY A 390 9.68 19.51 -7.63
N ASN A 391 9.04 19.79 -6.50
CA ASN A 391 9.55 19.98 -5.15
C ASN A 391 10.26 21.33 -4.95
N GLY A 392 11.57 21.40 -5.15
CA GLY A 392 12.32 22.64 -4.93
C GLY A 392 13.37 22.83 -6.01
N GLY A 393 13.95 24.02 -6.09
CA GLY A 393 14.83 24.36 -7.21
C GLY A 393 14.08 25.18 -8.27
N HIS A 394 14.68 25.27 -9.45
CA HIS A 394 14.13 25.95 -10.63
C HIS A 394 13.68 24.90 -11.65
N ASP A 395 12.42 24.48 -11.56
CA ASP A 395 11.93 23.36 -12.35
C ASP A 395 11.39 23.79 -13.72
N THR A 396 11.49 22.90 -14.70
CA THR A 396 10.92 23.08 -16.03
C THR A 396 9.93 21.98 -16.36
N PHE A 397 8.65 22.34 -16.46
CA PHE A 397 7.56 21.44 -16.84
C PHE A 397 7.34 21.50 -18.36
N VAL A 398 7.58 20.40 -19.05
CA VAL A 398 7.61 20.35 -20.52
C VAL A 398 6.30 19.78 -21.10
N PHE A 399 5.76 20.48 -22.09
CA PHE A 399 4.59 20.07 -22.86
C PHE A 399 4.96 19.97 -24.34
N LYS A 400 5.09 18.74 -24.83
CA LYS A 400 5.49 18.44 -26.22
C LYS A 400 4.71 17.29 -26.89
N SER A 401 3.59 16.90 -26.28
CA SER A 401 2.69 15.86 -26.79
C SER A 401 1.39 16.48 -27.31
N ALA A 402 0.65 15.72 -28.12
CA ALA A 402 -0.61 16.20 -28.69
C ALA A 402 -1.61 16.67 -27.61
N LEU A 403 -2.24 17.83 -27.84
CA LEU A 403 -3.24 18.40 -26.93
C LEU A 403 -4.59 17.68 -27.05
N GLY A 404 -5.35 17.65 -25.95
CA GLY A 404 -6.72 17.13 -25.95
C GLY A 404 -7.26 16.86 -24.56
N SER A 405 -8.55 16.58 -24.45
CA SER A 405 -9.24 16.38 -23.16
C SER A 405 -8.75 15.17 -22.34
N GLY A 406 -8.00 14.24 -22.96
CA GLY A 406 -7.34 13.12 -22.28
C GLY A 406 -5.90 13.40 -21.84
N ASN A 407 -5.34 14.57 -22.18
CA ASN A 407 -3.96 14.98 -21.93
C ASN A 407 -3.93 16.36 -21.26
N VAL A 408 -4.41 16.43 -20.02
CA VAL A 408 -4.45 17.64 -19.21
C VAL A 408 -3.69 17.39 -17.92
N ALA A 409 -2.50 17.98 -17.79
CA ALA A 409 -1.67 17.78 -16.61
C ALA A 409 -2.13 18.66 -15.43
N THR A 410 -1.78 18.28 -14.22
CA THR A 410 -1.89 19.09 -13.01
C THR A 410 -0.49 19.30 -12.45
N ILE A 411 0.01 20.53 -12.46
CA ILE A 411 1.27 20.88 -11.80
C ILE A 411 0.93 21.28 -10.36
N THR A 412 1.43 20.51 -9.41
CA THR A 412 0.96 20.52 -8.02
C THR A 412 1.57 21.64 -7.18
N ASP A 413 2.79 22.08 -7.51
CA ASP A 413 3.61 22.97 -6.69
C ASP A 413 4.28 24.13 -7.46
N PHE A 414 3.77 24.44 -8.65
CA PHE A 414 4.34 25.49 -9.52
C PHE A 414 4.60 26.80 -8.78
N ASN A 415 5.84 27.26 -8.82
CA ASN A 415 6.28 28.53 -8.29
C ASN A 415 6.59 29.51 -9.44
N PRO A 416 5.74 30.52 -9.71
CA PRO A 416 5.92 31.45 -10.83
C PRO A 416 7.22 32.29 -10.79
N SER A 417 7.89 32.34 -9.64
CA SER A 417 9.16 33.06 -9.47
C SER A 417 10.40 32.21 -9.76
N LEU A 418 10.27 30.88 -9.75
CA LEU A 418 11.39 29.94 -9.93
C LEU A 418 11.22 29.11 -11.20
N ASP A 419 10.01 28.58 -11.42
CA ASP A 419 9.76 27.52 -12.38
C ASP A 419 9.38 28.05 -13.76
N LYS A 420 9.50 27.16 -14.75
CA LYS A 420 9.13 27.40 -16.15
C LYS A 420 8.20 26.32 -16.67
N ILE A 421 7.33 26.73 -17.59
CA ILE A 421 6.55 25.86 -18.44
C ILE A 421 7.14 25.95 -19.85
N GLN A 422 7.63 24.84 -20.37
CA GLN A 422 8.23 24.76 -21.69
C GLN A 422 7.25 24.16 -22.69
N LEU A 423 7.01 24.85 -23.79
CA LEU A 423 6.01 24.51 -24.82
C LEU A 423 6.73 24.17 -26.13
N ASP A 424 6.39 23.03 -26.73
CA ASP A 424 6.90 22.67 -28.05
C ASP A 424 6.19 23.48 -29.16
N HIS A 425 6.95 24.18 -30.01
CA HIS A 425 6.35 25.06 -31.03
C HIS A 425 5.53 24.33 -32.09
N ALA A 426 5.76 23.03 -32.31
CA ALA A 426 4.98 22.26 -33.27
C ALA A 426 3.62 21.84 -32.69
N ILE A 427 3.55 21.63 -31.37
CA ILE A 427 2.30 21.35 -30.65
C ILE A 427 1.50 22.62 -30.43
N PHE A 428 2.16 23.69 -29.99
CA PHE A 428 1.57 25.00 -29.72
C PHE A 428 1.74 25.93 -30.92
N ALA A 429 1.19 25.51 -32.06
CA ALA A 429 1.34 26.18 -33.34
C ALA A 429 0.88 27.65 -33.28
N GLY A 430 1.66 28.55 -33.88
CA GLY A 430 1.40 30.01 -33.84
C GLY A 430 2.24 30.75 -32.81
N LEU A 431 2.81 30.04 -31.82
CA LEU A 431 3.81 30.61 -30.93
C LEU A 431 5.18 30.73 -31.60
N THR A 432 5.92 31.78 -31.22
CA THR A 432 7.30 32.00 -31.68
C THR A 432 8.29 31.34 -30.72
N VAL A 433 9.26 30.60 -31.23
CA VAL A 433 10.35 29.99 -30.44
C VAL A 433 11.11 31.07 -29.65
N GLY A 434 11.35 30.81 -28.36
CA GLY A 434 11.97 31.73 -27.42
C GLY A 434 11.10 31.99 -26.19
N ALA A 435 11.33 33.12 -25.51
CA ALA A 435 10.45 33.54 -24.42
C ALA A 435 9.06 33.88 -24.96
N LEU A 436 8.00 33.46 -24.26
CA LEU A 436 6.64 33.86 -24.62
C LEU A 436 6.48 35.37 -24.48
N THR A 437 5.93 36.03 -25.50
CA THR A 437 5.68 37.47 -25.46
C THR A 437 4.46 37.77 -24.57
N SER A 438 4.40 38.99 -24.00
CA SER A 438 3.20 39.43 -23.27
C SER A 438 1.94 39.39 -24.12
N ASP A 439 2.08 39.67 -25.41
CA ASP A 439 0.96 39.70 -26.37
C ASP A 439 0.41 38.30 -26.64
N ALA A 440 1.21 37.25 -26.42
CA ALA A 440 0.77 35.86 -26.60
C ALA A 440 0.12 35.24 -25.34
N PHE A 441 -0.01 36.02 -24.27
CA PHE A 441 -0.49 35.56 -22.97
C PHE A 441 -1.61 36.45 -22.42
N TYR A 442 -2.71 35.81 -22.04
CA TYR A 442 -3.81 36.49 -21.37
C TYR A 442 -4.21 35.82 -20.06
N ALA A 443 -4.35 36.61 -19.00
CA ALA A 443 -4.89 36.15 -17.72
C ALA A 443 -6.41 36.41 -17.68
N GLY A 444 -7.20 35.38 -17.98
CA GLY A 444 -8.66 35.45 -18.04
C GLY A 444 -9.31 34.08 -18.28
N THR A 445 -10.59 34.08 -18.65
CA THR A 445 -11.36 32.85 -18.87
C THR A 445 -11.31 32.34 -20.30
N ALA A 446 -10.99 33.21 -21.24
CA ALA A 446 -10.81 32.95 -22.66
C ALA A 446 -9.87 34.01 -23.24
N ALA A 447 -9.34 33.77 -24.44
CA ALA A 447 -8.58 34.75 -25.21
C ALA A 447 -9.31 36.10 -25.34
N HIS A 448 -8.56 37.19 -25.31
CA HIS A 448 -9.08 38.56 -25.37
C HIS A 448 -8.94 39.20 -26.74
N ASP A 449 -7.84 38.94 -27.44
CA ASP A 449 -7.58 39.40 -28.80
C ASP A 449 -6.86 38.33 -29.62
N THR A 450 -6.67 38.54 -30.92
CA THR A 450 -6.13 37.53 -31.86
C THR A 450 -4.72 37.02 -31.59
N SER A 451 -4.00 37.57 -30.61
CA SER A 451 -2.65 37.11 -30.25
C SER A 451 -2.61 36.20 -29.03
N ASP A 452 -3.69 36.10 -28.25
CA ASP A 452 -3.73 35.39 -26.97
C ASP A 452 -3.76 33.87 -27.11
N HIS A 453 -2.62 33.29 -27.45
CA HIS A 453 -2.49 31.84 -27.63
C HIS A 453 -2.40 31.06 -26.32
N ILE A 454 -1.91 31.67 -25.22
CA ILE A 454 -1.88 31.05 -23.90
C ILE A 454 -2.80 31.81 -22.96
N VAL A 455 -3.81 31.14 -22.44
CA VAL A 455 -4.81 31.73 -21.54
C VAL A 455 -4.71 31.08 -20.16
N TYR A 456 -4.62 31.91 -19.11
CA TYR A 456 -4.58 31.46 -17.72
C TYR A 456 -5.77 31.97 -16.92
N ASN A 457 -6.60 31.04 -16.45
CA ASN A 457 -7.72 31.36 -15.56
C ASN A 457 -7.28 31.28 -14.10
N SER A 458 -6.91 32.43 -13.52
CA SER A 458 -6.40 32.51 -12.14
C SER A 458 -7.39 32.08 -11.06
N SER A 459 -8.70 32.07 -11.34
CA SER A 459 -9.71 31.60 -10.38
C SER A 459 -9.76 30.07 -10.25
N THR A 460 -9.36 29.35 -11.31
CA THR A 460 -9.41 27.88 -11.35
C THR A 460 -8.02 27.25 -11.46
N GLY A 461 -7.00 28.01 -11.82
CA GLY A 461 -5.66 27.53 -12.11
C GLY A 461 -5.50 26.94 -13.52
N ALA A 462 -6.55 26.91 -14.35
CA ALA A 462 -6.52 26.27 -15.65
C ALA A 462 -5.68 27.07 -16.68
N LEU A 463 -4.87 26.34 -17.44
CA LEU A 463 -4.08 26.82 -18.57
C LEU A 463 -4.63 26.26 -19.88
N TYR A 464 -4.93 27.15 -20.82
CA TYR A 464 -5.48 26.83 -22.12
C TYR A 464 -4.57 27.29 -23.23
N PHE A 465 -4.59 26.54 -24.32
CA PHE A 465 -4.07 26.95 -25.60
C PHE A 465 -5.24 27.31 -26.52
N ASP A 466 -5.20 28.52 -27.07
CA ASP A 466 -6.09 28.95 -28.13
C ASP A 466 -5.33 28.96 -29.45
N SER A 467 -5.73 28.10 -30.39
CA SER A 467 -5.03 27.96 -31.67
C SER A 467 -5.20 29.15 -32.61
N ASP A 468 -6.32 29.88 -32.51
CA ASP A 468 -6.55 31.07 -33.35
C ASP A 468 -6.24 32.38 -32.62
N GLY A 469 -5.92 32.26 -31.32
CA GLY A 469 -5.58 33.35 -30.43
C GLY A 469 -6.79 34.19 -30.04
N SER A 470 -7.88 34.20 -30.81
CA SER A 470 -8.97 35.20 -30.76
C SER A 470 -10.16 34.83 -29.88
N GLY A 471 -10.20 33.62 -29.32
CA GLY A 471 -11.35 33.09 -28.56
C GLY A 471 -12.52 32.63 -29.43
N SER A 472 -12.36 32.64 -30.76
CA SER A 472 -13.40 32.19 -31.71
C SER A 472 -13.41 30.67 -31.85
N ALA A 473 -12.24 30.04 -31.81
CA ALA A 473 -12.07 28.60 -31.69
C ALA A 473 -12.25 28.13 -30.24
N ALA A 474 -12.55 26.83 -30.08
CA ALA A 474 -12.56 26.23 -28.76
C ALA A 474 -11.12 26.11 -28.24
N GLN A 475 -10.79 26.83 -27.17
CA GLN A 475 -9.53 26.68 -26.46
C GLN A 475 -9.39 25.26 -25.86
N ILE A 476 -8.18 24.73 -25.87
CA ILE A 476 -7.87 23.39 -25.35
C ILE A 476 -7.12 23.55 -24.03
N GLN A 477 -7.67 23.01 -22.95
CA GLN A 477 -6.94 22.96 -21.69
C GLN A 477 -5.78 21.96 -21.82
N PHE A 478 -4.58 22.37 -21.40
CA PHE A 478 -3.39 21.49 -21.43
C PHE A 478 -2.80 21.27 -20.03
N ALA A 479 -3.04 22.20 -19.10
CA ALA A 479 -2.60 22.07 -17.73
C ALA A 479 -3.53 22.75 -16.72
N ALA A 480 -3.34 22.42 -15.45
CA ALA A 480 -3.91 23.12 -14.31
C ALA A 480 -2.81 23.35 -13.27
N LEU A 481 -2.86 24.50 -12.61
CA LEU A 481 -2.01 24.89 -11.50
C LEU A 481 -2.86 25.07 -10.24
N SER A 482 -2.21 25.31 -9.09
CA SER A 482 -2.91 25.87 -7.94
C SER A 482 -3.57 27.22 -8.30
N PRO A 483 -4.84 27.47 -7.90
CA PRO A 483 -5.50 28.75 -8.15
C PRO A 483 -4.75 29.94 -7.55
N HIS A 484 -4.99 31.12 -8.12
CA HIS A 484 -4.50 32.42 -7.64
C HIS A 484 -2.99 32.65 -7.73
N LEU A 485 -2.24 31.80 -8.45
CA LEU A 485 -0.83 32.06 -8.74
C LEU A 485 -0.67 33.26 -9.69
N ALA A 486 0.38 34.06 -9.46
CA ALA A 486 0.75 35.21 -10.29
C ALA A 486 1.55 34.78 -11.54
N VAL A 487 0.89 34.05 -12.43
CA VAL A 487 1.46 33.56 -13.69
C VAL A 487 1.50 34.69 -14.73
N THR A 488 2.60 34.78 -15.48
CA THR A 488 2.79 35.76 -16.56
C THR A 488 3.44 35.08 -17.77
N ALA A 489 3.56 35.80 -18.89
CA ALA A 489 4.30 35.31 -20.06
C ALA A 489 5.73 34.84 -19.72
N ASN A 490 6.38 35.46 -18.72
CA ASN A 490 7.72 35.06 -18.27
C ASN A 490 7.77 33.65 -17.68
N SER A 491 6.64 33.08 -17.26
CA SER A 491 6.55 31.69 -16.79
C SER A 491 6.73 30.67 -17.92
N PHE A 492 6.72 31.11 -19.19
CA PHE A 492 6.72 30.22 -20.35
C PHE A 492 7.94 30.41 -21.26
N ALA A 493 8.39 29.31 -21.85
CA ALA A 493 9.35 29.29 -22.95
C ALA A 493 8.87 28.35 -24.06
N VAL A 494 9.11 28.72 -25.31
CA VAL A 494 8.72 27.97 -26.50
C VAL A 494 9.99 27.43 -27.15
N VAL A 495 10.03 26.13 -27.45
CA VAL A 495 11.22 25.44 -28.00
C VAL A 495 11.00 24.79 -29.34
#